data_AF-R6IAZ5-F1
#
_entry.id   AF-R6IAZ5-F1
#
_cell.length_a   1.000
_cell.length_b   1.000
_cell.length_c   1.000
_cell.angle_alpha   90.00
_cell.angle_beta   90.00
_cell.angle_gamma   90.00
#
_symmetry.space_group_name_H-M   'P 1'
#
loop_
_entity.id
_entity.type
_entity.pdbx_description
1 polymer ?
#
loop_
_entity_poly.entity_id
_entity_poly.type
_entity_poly.pdbx_seq_one_letter_code
_entity_poly.pdbx_strand_id
1 'polypeptide(L)'
;MAGFISEYIREQKRYTKNDLRDLFSFSVSEVDAFIQRLKSYGIIKAVKNTPQQVDLTELLDDDVAITDDSTANSDCFYVFTYVGVLTIGNRIVKCYPKYQFSDPTDATMKQVLKVLQRYGTKEQIVNLYNGDGQSSSFNLLAVMLFLMEDYHQYGPYINTEDIVEVNGEGPILWGQTIDKGFAIVRDNRPYYVDLYTSRTVDNEQDFFYRLHRSIVTECSKQLKESGLLYLFDLVENALTDEPVEQFGDTDYVLYRIQNELNIQYATHKQTVLKTMYAYLANRKALAQNQGVSMYGTTTFHTVWEDVCAEVFGNKLEYQLRQLPLPNGVAPGFNPTDRLIDIIKKPRWIGYNEDGSTFYKDAQETLIPDLISIVRSGVQTAFVIFDAKYYCIQLEPNRPVKNQPGVGDVTKQYLYQLAYREFTQQHGITHIRNCFLMPTEGIEIVALGMASMDILDQLDLEKIQIRLLPATRMYSLYLSKQAMDIAELDL
;
A
#
# COMPACT_ATOMS: atom_id res chain seq x y z
N MET A 1 30.85 11.88 7.30
CA MET A 1 29.42 11.58 7.43
C MET A 1 29.30 10.13 7.83
N ALA A 2 28.60 9.82 8.92
CA ALA A 2 28.33 8.43 9.28
C ALA A 2 27.41 7.82 8.20
N GLY A 3 27.79 6.66 7.65
CA GLY A 3 27.02 5.98 6.60
C GLY A 3 25.59 5.63 7.04
N PHE A 4 24.74 5.27 6.08
CA PHE A 4 23.42 4.71 6.37
C PHE A 4 23.56 3.34 7.06
N ILE A 5 22.69 3.08 8.03
CA ILE A 5 22.54 1.76 8.66
C ILE A 5 21.15 1.23 8.28
N SER A 6 21.12 0.10 7.60
CA SER A 6 19.92 -0.44 6.94
C SER A 6 19.67 -1.88 7.37
N GLU A 7 18.73 -2.05 8.31
CA GLU A 7 18.53 -3.32 9.00
C GLU A 7 17.12 -3.87 8.81
N TYR A 8 17.04 -5.20 8.89
CA TYR A 8 15.78 -5.91 8.83
C TYR A 8 15.19 -6.14 10.21
N ILE A 9 13.87 -5.95 10.30
CA ILE A 9 13.09 -6.22 11.51
C ILE A 9 11.88 -7.04 11.12
N ARG A 10 11.57 -8.06 11.91
CA ARG A 10 10.34 -8.83 11.80
C ARG A 10 9.19 -8.13 12.51
N GLU A 11 8.08 -7.97 11.83
CA GLU A 11 6.81 -7.56 12.42
C GLU A 11 6.43 -8.50 13.59
N GLN A 12 5.89 -7.93 14.67
CA GLN A 12 5.47 -8.60 15.89
C GLN A 12 6.55 -9.41 16.65
N LYS A 13 7.82 -9.39 16.23
CA LYS A 13 8.92 -9.91 17.06
C LYS A 13 9.14 -8.96 18.25
N ARG A 14 9.47 -9.55 19.40
CA ARG A 14 9.75 -8.84 20.65
C ARG A 14 11.24 -8.47 20.69
N TYR A 15 11.53 -7.17 20.71
CA TYR A 15 12.89 -6.64 20.82
C TYR A 15 13.10 -5.96 22.15
N THR A 16 14.22 -6.20 22.82
CA THR A 16 14.65 -5.37 23.94
C THR A 16 15.22 -4.04 23.44
N LYS A 17 15.35 -3.07 24.35
CA LYS A 17 16.08 -1.83 24.06
C LYS A 17 17.51 -2.09 23.58
N ASN A 18 18.18 -3.08 24.17
CA ASN A 18 19.55 -3.44 23.79
C ASN A 18 19.60 -4.04 22.39
N ASP A 19 18.64 -4.89 22.01
CA ASP A 19 18.56 -5.43 20.65
C ASP A 19 18.45 -4.32 19.61
N LEU A 20 17.58 -3.33 19.84
CA LEU A 20 17.43 -2.19 18.94
C LEU A 20 18.67 -1.29 18.91
N ARG A 21 19.31 -1.11 20.06
CA ARG A 21 20.55 -0.33 20.16
C ARG A 21 21.66 -0.99 19.35
N ASP A 22 21.83 -2.29 19.50
CA ASP A 22 22.91 -3.04 18.88
C ASP A 22 22.67 -3.21 17.37
N LEU A 23 21.41 -3.51 16.97
CA LEU A 23 21.01 -3.63 15.55
C LEU A 23 21.30 -2.34 14.77
N PHE A 24 20.89 -1.18 15.30
CA PHE A 24 21.07 0.10 14.61
C PHE A 24 22.32 0.89 15.04
N SER A 25 23.23 0.26 15.79
CA SER A 25 24.46 0.89 16.29
C SER A 25 24.20 2.27 16.92
N PHE A 26 23.26 2.33 17.85
CA PHE A 26 22.90 3.56 18.56
C PHE A 26 23.72 3.73 19.85
N SER A 27 23.96 4.98 20.23
CA SER A 27 24.25 5.33 21.62
C SER A 27 23.00 5.20 22.51
N VAL A 28 23.17 5.23 23.83
CA VAL A 28 22.07 5.08 24.79
C VAL A 28 20.99 6.14 24.62
N SER A 29 21.36 7.40 24.34
CA SER A 29 20.40 8.49 24.12
C SER A 29 19.71 8.42 22.77
N GLU A 30 20.39 7.94 21.73
CA GLU A 30 19.82 7.83 20.38
C GLU A 30 18.74 6.76 20.30
N VAL A 31 18.92 5.61 20.97
CA VAL A 31 17.91 4.54 20.96
C VAL A 31 16.62 4.97 21.66
N ASP A 32 16.69 5.76 22.72
CA ASP A 32 15.50 6.30 23.40
C ASP A 32 14.72 7.26 22.49
N ALA A 33 15.43 8.18 21.84
CA ALA A 33 14.82 9.10 20.88
C ALA A 33 14.19 8.36 19.69
N PHE A 34 14.86 7.31 19.20
CA PHE A 34 14.36 6.46 18.12
C PHE A 34 13.08 5.73 18.50
N ILE A 35 13.05 5.07 19.67
CA ILE A 35 11.88 4.36 20.18
C ILE A 35 10.70 5.32 20.41
N GLN A 36 10.94 6.44 21.09
CA GLN A 36 9.88 7.42 21.37
C GLN A 36 9.25 7.97 20.11
N ARG A 37 10.08 8.20 19.09
CA ARG A 37 9.59 8.59 17.76
C ARG A 37 8.76 7.48 17.11
N LEU A 38 9.23 6.24 17.08
CA LEU A 38 8.44 5.16 16.49
C LEU A 38 7.10 4.93 17.20
N LYS A 39 7.05 5.11 18.52
CA LYS A 39 5.80 5.12 19.29
C LYS A 39 4.86 6.25 18.87
N SER A 40 5.36 7.48 18.69
CA SER A 40 4.52 8.64 18.34
C SER A 40 3.83 8.49 16.97
N TYR A 41 4.35 7.64 16.09
CA TYR A 41 3.76 7.29 14.79
C TYR A 41 3.00 5.95 14.78
N GLY A 42 2.83 5.30 15.93
CA GLY A 42 2.12 4.02 16.04
C GLY A 42 2.84 2.82 15.38
N ILE A 43 4.15 2.93 15.13
CA ILE A 43 4.95 1.90 14.45
C ILE A 43 5.37 0.80 15.44
N ILE A 44 5.62 1.19 16.69
CA ILE A 44 6.00 0.28 17.78
C ILE A 44 5.01 0.40 18.94
N LYS A 45 4.65 -0.75 19.52
CA LYS A 45 3.98 -0.86 20.81
C LYS A 45 4.95 -1.38 21.87
N ALA A 46 4.78 -0.94 23.12
CA ALA A 46 5.52 -1.46 24.26
C ALA A 46 4.69 -2.52 24.99
N VAL A 47 5.30 -3.65 25.29
CA VAL A 47 4.69 -4.75 26.06
C VAL A 47 5.59 -5.11 27.24
N LYS A 48 4.99 -5.59 28.34
CA LYS A 48 5.77 -5.97 29.53
C LYS A 48 6.73 -7.11 29.19
N ASN A 49 7.97 -7.02 29.69
CA ASN A 49 8.95 -8.10 29.55
C ASN A 49 8.62 -9.23 30.54
N THR A 50 7.68 -10.10 30.17
CA THR A 50 7.39 -11.34 30.90
C THR A 50 7.85 -12.56 30.09
N PRO A 51 8.20 -13.68 30.74
CA PRO A 51 8.56 -14.91 30.03
C PRO A 51 7.48 -15.40 29.05
N GLN A 52 6.20 -15.12 29.33
CA GLN A 52 5.10 -15.47 28.42
C GLN A 52 5.14 -14.69 27.10
N GLN A 53 5.67 -13.46 27.10
CA GLN A 53 5.73 -12.60 25.91
C GLN A 53 6.86 -12.97 24.94
N VAL A 54 7.90 -13.67 25.40
CA VAL A 54 9.07 -14.03 24.59
C VAL A 54 8.68 -14.97 23.44
N ASP A 55 7.80 -15.93 23.72
CA ASP A 55 7.41 -16.99 22.77
C ASP A 55 6.19 -16.62 21.90
N LEU A 56 5.66 -15.40 22.04
CA LEU A 56 4.49 -14.96 21.26
C LEU A 56 4.92 -14.37 19.92
N THR A 57 4.22 -14.77 18.87
CA THR A 57 4.37 -14.19 17.53
C THR A 57 3.16 -13.34 17.13
N GLU A 58 2.09 -13.41 17.92
CA GLU A 58 0.90 -12.58 17.81
C GLU A 58 0.85 -11.58 18.95
N LEU A 59 0.46 -10.35 18.67
CA LEU A 59 0.22 -9.29 19.64
C LEU A 59 -1.29 -9.13 19.82
N LEU A 60 -1.79 -9.36 21.04
CA LEU A 60 -3.17 -9.09 21.40
C LEU A 60 -3.29 -7.68 21.98
N ASP A 61 -4.44 -7.03 21.83
CA ASP A 61 -4.61 -5.66 22.34
C ASP A 61 -4.45 -5.58 23.87
N ASP A 62 -4.81 -6.64 24.60
CA ASP A 62 -4.63 -6.76 26.05
C ASP A 62 -3.15 -6.86 26.49
N ASP A 63 -2.23 -7.17 25.57
CA ASP A 63 -0.80 -7.29 25.85
C ASP A 63 -0.10 -5.92 25.93
N VAL A 64 -0.73 -4.87 25.39
CA VAL A 64 -0.14 -3.54 25.28
C VAL A 64 -0.04 -2.92 26.67
N ALA A 65 1.19 -2.62 27.09
CA ALA A 65 1.42 -1.97 28.36
C ALA A 65 1.06 -0.48 28.24
N ILE A 66 0.08 -0.03 29.03
CA ILE A 66 -0.13 1.40 29.31
C ILE A 66 1.01 1.84 30.23
N THR A 67 2.19 2.06 29.68
CA THR A 67 3.31 2.63 30.43
C THR A 67 3.28 4.14 30.25
N ASP A 68 3.14 4.88 31.36
CA ASP A 68 3.46 6.30 31.38
C ASP A 68 4.92 6.49 30.94
N ASP A 69 5.15 7.34 29.93
CA ASP A 69 6.46 7.62 29.31
C ASP A 69 7.54 8.17 30.27
N SER A 70 7.23 8.29 31.57
CA SER A 70 8.05 8.89 32.61
C SER A 70 8.91 7.91 33.40
N THR A 71 8.75 6.58 33.22
CA THR A 71 9.61 5.59 33.89
C THR A 71 10.36 4.73 32.88
N ALA A 72 11.48 5.28 32.43
CA ALA A 72 12.55 4.54 31.78
C ALA A 72 13.07 3.44 32.73
N ASN A 73 12.58 2.22 32.58
CA ASN A 73 13.26 1.03 33.09
C ASN A 73 13.20 -0.10 32.05
N SER A 74 14.28 -0.87 32.02
CA SER A 74 14.71 -1.88 31.03
C SER A 74 13.77 -3.05 30.74
N ASP A 75 12.54 -3.05 31.25
CA ASP A 75 11.72 -4.25 31.42
C ASP A 75 10.51 -4.28 30.49
N CYS A 76 10.67 -3.76 29.27
CA CYS A 76 9.65 -3.87 28.22
C CYS A 76 10.26 -4.45 26.94
N PHE A 77 9.45 -5.20 26.19
CA PHE A 77 9.71 -5.47 24.78
C PHE A 77 9.07 -4.40 23.92
N TYR A 78 9.73 -4.10 22.81
CA TYR A 78 9.26 -3.24 21.74
C TYR A 78 8.84 -4.12 20.58
N VAL A 79 7.60 -3.96 20.13
CA VAL A 79 6.96 -4.80 19.13
C VAL A 79 6.56 -3.94 17.95
N PHE A 80 7.09 -4.22 16.77
CA PHE A 80 6.74 -3.51 15.54
C PHE A 80 5.38 -3.99 15.03
N THR A 81 4.47 -3.06 14.80
CA THR A 81 3.13 -3.31 14.23
C THR A 81 3.02 -2.68 12.84
N TYR A 82 4.07 -2.84 12.04
CA TYR A 82 4.24 -2.19 10.74
C TYR A 82 4.92 -3.14 9.77
N VAL A 83 4.58 -3.06 8.49
CA VAL A 83 5.27 -3.76 7.40
C VAL A 83 5.58 -2.75 6.30
N GLY A 84 6.84 -2.72 5.85
CA GLY A 84 7.34 -1.78 4.85
C GLY A 84 8.74 -1.26 5.16
N VAL A 85 9.07 -0.10 4.61
CA VAL A 85 10.35 0.59 4.81
C VAL A 85 10.10 1.92 5.51
N LEU A 86 10.89 2.24 6.52
CA LEU A 86 10.91 3.57 7.13
C LEU A 86 12.33 4.09 7.31
N THR A 87 12.47 5.42 7.28
CA THR A 87 13.73 6.11 7.44
C THR A 87 13.65 7.17 8.52
N ILE A 88 14.59 7.13 9.46
CA ILE A 88 14.78 8.14 10.50
C ILE A 88 16.22 8.62 10.43
N GLY A 89 16.44 9.77 9.80
CA GLY A 89 17.80 10.22 9.51
C GLY A 89 18.56 9.24 8.61
N ASN A 90 19.70 8.77 9.08
CA ASN A 90 20.51 7.75 8.40
C ASN A 90 20.20 6.30 8.85
N ARG A 91 19.08 6.07 9.53
CA ARG A 91 18.64 4.75 9.99
C ARG A 91 17.45 4.28 9.19
N ILE A 92 17.57 3.09 8.61
CA ILE A 92 16.56 2.52 7.71
C ILE A 92 16.10 1.20 8.29
N VAL A 93 14.79 1.09 8.52
CA VAL A 93 14.17 -0.13 9.01
C VAL A 93 13.38 -0.76 7.88
N LYS A 94 13.73 -2.00 7.55
CA LYS A 94 13.01 -2.85 6.59
C LYS A 94 12.18 -3.84 7.40
N CYS A 95 10.93 -3.48 7.68
CA CYS A 95 10.05 -4.29 8.50
C CYS A 95 9.30 -5.30 7.63
N TYR A 96 9.61 -6.59 7.78
CA TYR A 96 9.04 -7.66 6.96
C TYR A 96 7.91 -8.41 7.70
N PRO A 97 6.97 -9.03 6.96
CA PRO A 97 5.79 -9.68 7.51
C PRO A 97 6.08 -10.72 8.59
N LYS A 98 5.24 -10.78 9.62
CA LYS A 98 5.42 -11.69 10.76
C LYS A 98 5.38 -13.17 10.40
N TYR A 99 4.78 -13.59 9.28
CA TYR A 99 4.72 -15.01 8.89
C TYR A 99 6.06 -15.55 8.36
N GLN A 100 7.03 -14.69 8.06
CA GLN A 100 8.36 -15.09 7.62
C GLN A 100 9.25 -15.31 8.85
N PHE A 101 9.66 -16.55 9.10
CA PHE A 101 10.53 -16.90 10.24
C PHE A 101 11.99 -17.05 9.81
N SER A 102 12.20 -17.46 8.56
CA SER A 102 13.50 -17.46 7.90
C SER A 102 14.09 -16.06 7.77
N ASP A 103 15.42 -15.98 7.64
CA ASP A 103 16.10 -14.71 7.46
C ASP A 103 15.57 -13.99 6.20
N PRO A 104 15.25 -12.69 6.30
CA PRO A 104 14.67 -11.95 5.20
C PRO A 104 15.70 -11.76 4.08
N THR A 105 15.21 -11.77 2.85
CA THR A 105 16.02 -11.42 1.67
C THR A 105 15.48 -10.15 1.04
N ASP A 106 16.33 -9.43 0.32
CA ASP A 106 15.89 -8.30 -0.49
C ASP A 106 14.82 -8.71 -1.50
N ALA A 107 14.89 -9.93 -2.05
CA ALA A 107 13.91 -10.44 -3.01
C ALA A 107 12.51 -10.60 -2.38
N THR A 108 12.43 -11.18 -1.18
CA THR A 108 11.15 -11.31 -0.46
C THR A 108 10.60 -9.94 -0.05
N MET A 109 11.48 -9.03 0.41
CA MET A 109 11.08 -7.68 0.77
C MET A 109 10.58 -6.87 -0.44
N LYS A 110 11.27 -6.95 -1.59
CA LYS A 110 10.83 -6.34 -2.85
C LYS A 110 9.43 -6.77 -3.22
N GLN A 111 9.13 -8.07 -3.12
CA GLN A 111 7.80 -8.58 -3.44
C GLN A 111 6.74 -7.99 -2.52
N VAL A 112 7.00 -7.92 -1.21
CA VAL A 112 6.11 -7.28 -0.22
C VAL A 112 5.88 -5.80 -0.57
N LEU A 113 6.94 -5.06 -0.92
CA LEU A 113 6.83 -3.65 -1.30
C LEU A 113 6.01 -3.45 -2.57
N LYS A 114 6.15 -4.33 -3.57
CA LYS A 114 5.30 -4.29 -4.78
C LYS A 114 3.84 -4.56 -4.47
N VAL A 115 3.54 -5.48 -3.55
CA VAL A 115 2.17 -5.75 -3.11
C VAL A 115 1.60 -4.51 -2.43
N LEU A 116 2.38 -3.88 -1.54
CA LEU A 116 1.99 -2.63 -0.88
C LEU A 116 1.78 -1.48 -1.88
N GLN A 117 2.66 -1.32 -2.87
CA GLN A 117 2.53 -0.32 -3.92
C GLN A 117 1.19 -0.46 -4.64
N ARG A 118 0.91 -1.67 -5.10
CA ARG A 118 -0.31 -1.97 -5.82
C ARG A 118 -1.56 -1.78 -4.95
N TYR A 119 -1.53 -2.25 -3.70
CA TYR A 119 -2.61 -2.03 -2.75
C TYR A 119 -2.85 -0.53 -2.53
N GLY A 120 -1.80 0.25 -2.30
CA GLY A 120 -1.87 1.70 -2.10
C GLY A 120 -2.39 2.48 -3.32
N THR A 121 -2.11 2.02 -4.55
CA THR A 121 -2.69 2.64 -5.76
C THR A 121 -4.20 2.45 -5.87
N LYS A 122 -4.76 1.35 -5.35
CA LYS A 122 -6.23 1.16 -5.29
C LYS A 122 -6.88 2.16 -4.34
N GLU A 123 -6.22 2.45 -3.23
CA GLU A 123 -6.68 3.38 -2.19
C GLU A 123 -6.43 4.87 -2.52
N GLN A 124 -5.73 5.18 -3.63
CA GLN A 124 -5.38 6.56 -4.06
C GLN A 124 -4.57 7.39 -3.04
N ILE A 125 -3.75 6.73 -2.21
CA ILE A 125 -3.07 7.41 -1.11
C ILE A 125 -1.60 7.70 -1.48
N VAL A 126 -1.34 8.86 -2.11
CA VAL A 126 -0.01 9.48 -1.99
C VAL A 126 -0.01 10.25 -0.67
N ASN A 127 0.30 9.56 0.42
CA ASN A 127 0.42 10.18 1.74
C ASN A 127 1.72 11.01 1.80
N LEU A 128 1.63 12.27 1.35
CA LEU A 128 2.68 13.29 1.50
C LEU A 128 3.04 13.53 2.97
N TYR A 129 2.14 13.17 3.88
CA TYR A 129 2.32 13.22 5.32
C TYR A 129 2.02 11.87 5.96
N ASN A 130 2.79 11.54 6.97
CA ASN A 130 2.66 10.37 7.80
C ASN A 130 1.99 10.72 9.14
N GLY A 131 1.01 9.93 9.57
CA GLY A 131 0.34 10.06 10.87
C GLY A 131 -0.81 11.09 10.90
N ASP A 132 -1.72 10.95 11.86
CA ASP A 132 -2.86 11.84 12.07
C ASP A 132 -2.63 12.80 13.25
N GLY A 133 -3.06 14.06 13.11
CA GLY A 133 -3.06 15.03 14.22
C GLY A 133 -1.69 15.65 14.56
N GLN A 134 -1.28 15.64 15.84
CA GLN A 134 -0.10 16.36 16.35
C GLN A 134 1.25 15.73 15.98
N SER A 135 1.26 14.45 15.56
CA SER A 135 2.46 13.71 15.17
C SER A 135 2.51 13.51 13.64
N SER A 136 2.25 14.56 12.86
CA SER A 136 2.39 14.49 11.41
C SER A 136 3.82 14.81 10.98
N SER A 137 4.44 13.97 10.14
CA SER A 137 5.70 14.30 9.48
C SER A 137 5.61 14.16 7.98
N PHE A 138 6.40 14.99 7.29
CA PHE A 138 6.53 14.94 5.85
C PHE A 138 7.17 13.63 5.39
N ASN A 139 6.54 12.96 4.43
CA ASN A 139 7.01 11.69 3.90
C ASN A 139 7.97 11.93 2.72
N LEU A 140 9.22 12.24 3.03
CA LEU A 140 10.23 12.54 2.02
C LEU A 140 10.54 11.32 1.13
N LEU A 141 10.50 10.11 1.69
CA LEU A 141 10.71 8.89 0.92
C LEU A 141 9.67 8.76 -0.21
N ALA A 142 8.37 8.95 0.09
CA ALA A 142 7.32 8.89 -0.93
C ALA A 142 7.53 9.92 -2.05
N VAL A 143 8.00 11.12 -1.69
CA VAL A 143 8.31 12.20 -2.64
C VAL A 143 9.50 11.85 -3.53
N MET A 144 10.57 11.29 -2.95
CA MET A 144 11.72 10.81 -3.72
C MET A 144 11.33 9.69 -4.68
N LEU A 145 10.55 8.71 -4.22
CA LEU A 145 10.08 7.60 -5.05
C LEU A 145 9.22 8.11 -6.20
N PHE A 146 8.29 9.04 -5.93
CA PHE A 146 7.47 9.65 -6.97
C PHE A 146 8.32 10.35 -8.04
N LEU A 147 9.30 11.18 -7.64
CA LEU A 147 10.14 11.90 -8.59
C LEU A 147 10.97 10.95 -9.48
N MET A 148 11.47 9.85 -8.90
CA MET A 148 12.21 8.83 -9.65
C MET A 148 11.32 8.07 -10.64
N GLU A 149 10.14 7.63 -10.21
CA GLU A 149 9.18 6.91 -11.05
C GLU A 149 8.62 7.81 -12.17
N ASP A 150 8.24 9.05 -11.85
CA ASP A 150 7.74 10.03 -12.80
C ASP A 150 8.80 10.36 -13.87
N TYR A 151 10.05 10.59 -13.45
CA TYR A 151 11.15 10.81 -14.39
C TYR A 151 11.40 9.59 -15.28
N HIS A 152 11.34 8.38 -14.72
CA HIS A 152 11.50 7.15 -15.52
C HIS A 152 10.40 7.01 -16.58
N GLN A 153 9.17 7.38 -16.25
CA GLN A 153 8.02 7.24 -17.13
C GLN A 153 7.92 8.35 -18.19
N TYR A 154 8.14 9.60 -17.81
CA TYR A 154 7.88 10.78 -18.65
C TYR A 154 9.13 11.55 -19.06
N GLY A 155 10.29 11.24 -18.47
CA GLY A 155 11.52 11.98 -18.68
C GLY A 155 11.57 13.31 -17.92
N PRO A 156 12.44 14.24 -18.33
CA PRO A 156 12.59 15.53 -17.64
C PRO A 156 11.37 16.44 -17.85
N TYR A 157 11.09 17.31 -16.88
CA TYR A 157 10.21 18.45 -17.06
C TYR A 157 10.75 19.30 -18.21
N ILE A 158 9.99 19.47 -19.28
CA ILE A 158 10.43 20.22 -20.47
C ILE A 158 9.41 21.29 -20.83
N ASN A 159 9.89 22.52 -21.01
CA ASN A 159 9.13 23.58 -21.63
C ASN A 159 9.59 23.74 -23.09
N THR A 160 8.67 24.14 -23.95
CA THR A 160 8.96 24.37 -25.37
C THR A 160 9.13 25.86 -25.62
N GLU A 161 10.00 26.21 -26.55
CA GLU A 161 10.17 27.57 -27.06
C GLU A 161 10.04 27.61 -28.58
N ASP A 162 9.58 28.73 -29.11
CA ASP A 162 9.52 28.96 -30.55
C ASP A 162 10.81 29.63 -31.01
N ILE A 163 11.54 28.96 -31.90
CA ILE A 163 12.72 29.50 -32.56
C ILE A 163 12.42 29.89 -34.00
N VAL A 164 13.17 30.87 -34.51
CA VAL A 164 13.10 31.29 -35.91
C VAL A 164 14.30 30.74 -36.66
N GLU A 165 14.04 30.02 -37.74
CA GLU A 165 15.06 29.49 -38.65
C GLU A 165 14.84 30.02 -40.08
N VAL A 166 15.87 29.93 -40.92
CA VAL A 166 15.79 30.34 -42.33
C VAL A 166 15.55 29.11 -43.20
N ASN A 167 14.49 29.16 -44.02
CA ASN A 167 14.04 28.11 -44.92
C ASN A 167 13.77 26.77 -44.21
N GLY A 168 13.22 26.83 -43.00
CA GLY A 168 12.79 25.64 -42.27
C GLY A 168 11.47 25.07 -42.79
N GLU A 169 11.03 23.99 -42.15
CA GLU A 169 9.81 23.27 -42.52
C GLU A 169 8.55 23.80 -41.80
N GLY A 170 8.73 24.68 -40.82
CA GLY A 170 7.66 25.26 -40.04
C GLY A 170 6.88 26.39 -40.76
N PRO A 171 5.82 26.93 -40.14
CA PRO A 171 5.05 28.03 -40.71
C PRO A 171 5.91 29.26 -41.01
N ILE A 172 5.72 29.84 -42.19
CA ILE A 172 6.45 31.05 -42.65
C ILE A 172 5.97 32.27 -41.87
N LEU A 173 6.91 32.97 -41.26
CA LEU A 173 6.74 34.27 -40.62
C LEU A 173 6.84 35.37 -41.67
N TRP A 174 5.75 35.59 -42.41
CA TRP A 174 5.73 36.52 -43.55
C TRP A 174 6.12 37.95 -43.19
N GLY A 175 5.66 38.48 -42.05
CA GLY A 175 6.05 39.83 -41.61
C GLY A 175 7.56 39.97 -41.48
N GLN A 176 8.20 39.04 -40.77
CA GLN A 176 9.65 39.03 -40.60
C GLN A 176 10.42 38.77 -41.91
N THR A 177 9.86 37.93 -42.78
CA THR A 177 10.42 37.65 -44.12
C THR A 177 10.39 38.88 -45.01
N ILE A 178 9.32 39.66 -44.97
CA ILE A 178 9.19 40.90 -45.74
C ILE A 178 10.10 41.99 -45.17
N ASP A 179 10.15 42.13 -43.84
CA ASP A 179 10.88 43.20 -43.17
C ASP A 179 12.39 43.01 -43.20
N LYS A 180 12.87 41.77 -43.03
CA LYS A 180 14.31 41.45 -42.92
C LYS A 180 14.88 40.80 -44.17
N GLY A 181 14.05 40.15 -44.98
CA GLY A 181 14.48 39.41 -46.17
C GLY A 181 14.63 40.30 -47.39
N PHE A 182 15.52 39.92 -48.30
CA PHE A 182 15.70 40.60 -49.58
C PHE A 182 14.73 40.05 -50.63
N ALA A 183 13.86 40.91 -51.14
CA ALA A 183 12.95 40.57 -52.22
C ALA A 183 13.62 40.75 -53.60
N ILE A 184 13.53 39.72 -54.44
CA ILE A 184 13.83 39.83 -55.86
C ILE A 184 12.54 40.21 -56.58
N VAL A 185 12.49 41.39 -57.19
CA VAL A 185 11.29 41.89 -57.87
C VAL A 185 11.34 41.58 -59.36
N ARG A 186 10.33 40.88 -59.87
CA ARG A 186 10.14 40.61 -61.30
C ARG A 186 8.66 40.77 -61.66
N ASP A 187 8.38 41.48 -62.77
CA ASP A 187 7.02 41.74 -63.24
C ASP A 187 6.09 42.35 -62.16
N ASN A 188 6.64 43.29 -61.39
CA ASN A 188 5.96 43.95 -60.26
C ASN A 188 5.49 42.99 -59.15
N ARG A 189 6.15 41.82 -59.00
CA ARG A 189 5.91 40.84 -57.94
C ARG A 189 7.19 40.56 -57.16
N PRO A 190 7.18 40.63 -55.81
CA PRO A 190 8.32 40.28 -54.98
C PRO A 190 8.42 38.77 -54.78
N TYR A 191 9.64 38.23 -54.88
CA TYR A 191 9.98 36.84 -54.58
C TYR A 191 11.03 36.80 -53.46
N TYR A 192 10.74 36.07 -52.40
CA TYR A 192 11.65 35.87 -51.27
C TYR A 192 12.29 34.50 -51.38
N VAL A 193 13.63 34.45 -51.41
CA VAL A 193 14.40 33.19 -51.47
C VAL A 193 14.69 32.66 -50.07
N ASP A 194 14.88 33.56 -49.11
CA ASP A 194 15.08 33.24 -47.69
C ASP A 194 13.79 33.53 -46.92
N LEU A 195 13.10 32.47 -46.53
CA LEU A 195 11.87 32.51 -45.75
C LEU A 195 12.22 32.32 -44.28
N TYR A 196 11.80 33.23 -43.40
CA TYR A 196 11.91 33.00 -41.97
C TYR A 196 10.73 32.13 -41.53
N THR A 197 11.00 31.00 -40.88
CA THR A 197 9.99 30.03 -40.44
C THR A 197 10.07 29.84 -38.93
N SER A 198 8.94 29.63 -38.28
CA SER A 198 8.88 29.33 -36.85
C SER A 198 8.88 27.83 -36.61
N ARG A 199 9.65 27.37 -35.61
CA ARG A 199 9.64 25.99 -35.16
C ARG A 199 9.62 25.94 -33.64
N THR A 200 8.72 25.16 -33.08
CA THR A 200 8.70 24.86 -31.65
C THR A 200 9.73 23.78 -31.33
N VAL A 201 10.61 24.05 -30.37
CA VAL A 201 11.66 23.13 -29.90
C VAL A 201 11.66 23.01 -28.39
N ASP A 202 12.18 21.90 -27.89
CA ASP A 202 12.36 21.65 -26.46
C ASP A 202 13.47 22.55 -25.91
N ASN A 203 13.17 23.33 -24.87
CA ASN A 203 14.13 24.21 -24.23
C ASN A 203 14.89 23.45 -23.12
N GLU A 204 15.95 22.76 -23.49
CA GLU A 204 16.83 22.06 -22.54
C GLU A 204 17.69 22.99 -21.67
N GLN A 205 17.72 24.29 -21.98
CA GLN A 205 18.38 25.32 -21.15
C GLN A 205 17.42 25.94 -20.14
N ASP A 206 16.15 25.54 -20.16
CA ASP A 206 15.13 26.00 -19.22
C ASP A 206 15.54 25.71 -17.78
N PHE A 207 15.19 26.65 -16.90
CA PHE A 207 15.50 26.59 -15.49
C PHE A 207 14.90 25.34 -14.84
N PHE A 208 13.64 24.99 -15.15
CA PHE A 208 12.96 23.86 -14.53
C PHE A 208 13.41 22.52 -15.10
N TYR A 209 13.77 22.48 -16.40
CA TYR A 209 14.40 21.31 -17.00
C TYR A 209 15.70 20.94 -16.28
N ARG A 210 16.60 21.90 -16.11
CA ARG A 210 17.88 21.70 -15.41
C ARG A 210 17.68 21.37 -13.93
N LEU A 211 16.81 22.12 -13.25
CA LEU A 211 16.50 21.90 -11.83
C LEU A 211 15.94 20.50 -11.57
N HIS A 212 15.00 20.03 -12.40
CA HIS A 212 14.41 18.70 -12.25
C HIS A 212 15.48 17.61 -12.35
N ARG A 213 16.39 17.70 -13.32
CA ARG A 213 17.51 16.75 -13.49
C ARG A 213 18.45 16.75 -12.29
N SER A 214 18.74 17.92 -11.71
CA SER A 214 19.54 18.03 -10.48
C SER A 214 18.86 17.36 -9.30
N ILE A 215 17.56 17.60 -9.10
CA ILE A 215 16.76 16.97 -8.04
C ILE A 215 16.74 15.44 -8.20
N VAL A 216 16.45 14.93 -9.39
CA VAL A 216 16.42 13.48 -9.66
C VAL A 216 17.78 12.85 -9.41
N THR A 217 18.87 13.51 -9.81
CA THR A 217 20.23 13.03 -9.54
C THR A 217 20.52 12.95 -8.04
N GLU A 218 20.11 13.97 -7.27
CA GLU A 218 20.26 13.99 -5.82
C GLU A 218 19.43 12.89 -5.14
N CYS A 219 18.16 12.71 -5.53
CA CYS A 219 17.29 11.64 -5.03
C CYS A 219 17.88 10.26 -5.34
N SER A 220 18.33 10.03 -6.58
CA SER A 220 18.95 8.77 -6.99
C SER A 220 20.17 8.44 -6.13
N LYS A 221 21.02 9.44 -5.86
CA LYS A 221 22.21 9.25 -5.03
C LYS A 221 21.84 8.88 -3.59
N GLN A 222 20.89 9.60 -2.98
CA GLN A 222 20.42 9.31 -1.62
C GLN A 222 19.77 7.92 -1.51
N LEU A 223 18.94 7.53 -2.49
CA LEU A 223 18.32 6.20 -2.53
C LEU A 223 19.34 5.09 -2.75
N LYS A 224 20.40 5.35 -3.52
CA LYS A 224 21.50 4.40 -3.70
C LYS A 224 22.31 4.22 -2.42
N GLU A 225 22.73 5.30 -1.77
CA GLU A 225 23.51 5.27 -0.53
C GLU A 225 22.75 4.61 0.64
N SER A 226 21.42 4.69 0.63
CA SER A 226 20.52 4.03 1.58
C SER A 226 20.23 2.56 1.25
N GLY A 227 20.62 2.08 0.06
CA GLY A 227 20.28 0.74 -0.43
C GLY A 227 18.82 0.58 -0.88
N LEU A 228 18.03 1.66 -0.85
CA LEU A 228 16.61 1.63 -1.22
C LEU A 228 16.38 1.58 -2.73
N LEU A 229 17.31 2.11 -3.53
CA LEU A 229 17.23 2.08 -4.98
C LEU A 229 17.01 0.65 -5.51
N TYR A 230 17.75 -0.32 -4.96
CA TYR A 230 17.57 -1.73 -5.31
C TYR A 230 16.22 -2.27 -4.83
N LEU A 231 15.80 -2.00 -3.59
CA LEU A 231 14.54 -2.52 -3.02
C LEU A 231 13.27 -2.02 -3.73
N PHE A 232 13.31 -0.84 -4.35
CA PHE A 232 12.21 -0.30 -5.13
C PHE A 232 12.32 -0.58 -6.64
N ASP A 233 13.29 -1.41 -7.06
CA ASP A 233 13.59 -1.69 -8.48
C ASP A 233 13.79 -0.42 -9.32
N LEU A 234 14.40 0.61 -8.72
CA LEU A 234 14.72 1.87 -9.38
C LEU A 234 16.08 1.79 -10.05
N VAL A 235 16.22 2.54 -11.15
CA VAL A 235 17.49 2.68 -11.88
C VAL A 235 18.25 3.88 -11.33
N GLU A 236 19.58 3.79 -11.28
CA GLU A 236 20.41 4.93 -10.91
C GLU A 236 20.41 5.97 -12.04
N ASN A 237 20.17 7.22 -11.68
CA ASN A 237 20.16 8.37 -12.58
C ASN A 237 21.26 9.36 -12.17
N ALA A 238 22.35 9.40 -12.93
CA ALA A 238 23.40 10.42 -12.83
C ALA A 238 23.26 11.39 -14.01
N LEU A 239 22.28 12.30 -13.93
CA LEU A 239 21.86 13.10 -15.08
C LEU A 239 22.70 14.36 -15.27
N THR A 240 23.25 14.93 -14.19
CA THR A 240 23.98 16.19 -14.21
C THR A 240 24.93 16.29 -13.02
N ASP A 241 26.03 17.02 -13.20
CA ASP A 241 26.95 17.39 -12.13
C ASP A 241 26.58 18.74 -11.48
N GLU A 242 25.57 19.43 -12.00
CA GLU A 242 25.05 20.69 -11.44
C GLU A 242 24.23 20.40 -10.17
N PRO A 243 24.69 20.78 -8.96
CA PRO A 243 23.94 20.60 -7.74
C PRO A 243 22.81 21.63 -7.64
N VAL A 244 21.77 21.31 -6.86
CA VAL A 244 20.60 22.17 -6.66
C VAL A 244 20.98 23.57 -6.14
N GLU A 245 22.08 23.68 -5.39
CA GLU A 245 22.59 24.95 -4.84
C GLU A 245 23.05 25.95 -5.92
N GLN A 246 23.35 25.50 -7.15
CA GLN A 246 23.73 26.41 -8.25
C GLN A 246 22.54 27.22 -8.80
N PHE A 247 21.30 26.81 -8.52
CA PHE A 247 20.09 27.50 -8.98
C PHE A 247 19.69 28.70 -8.08
N GLY A 248 20.38 28.90 -6.95
CA GLY A 248 20.11 29.95 -5.98
C GLY A 248 19.79 29.41 -4.59
N ASP A 249 19.45 30.30 -3.66
CA ASP A 249 18.99 29.90 -2.34
C ASP A 249 17.62 29.19 -2.41
N THR A 250 17.28 28.48 -1.33
CA THR A 250 16.06 27.65 -1.29
C THR A 250 14.80 28.49 -1.52
N ASP A 251 14.71 29.68 -0.94
CA ASP A 251 13.52 30.53 -1.03
C ASP A 251 13.33 31.07 -2.45
N TYR A 252 14.42 31.45 -3.12
CA TYR A 252 14.43 31.85 -4.51
C TYR A 252 13.93 30.74 -5.44
N VAL A 253 14.44 29.52 -5.28
CA VAL A 253 14.03 28.38 -6.13
C VAL A 253 12.56 28.04 -5.89
N LEU A 254 12.11 28.03 -4.63
CA LEU A 254 10.69 27.79 -4.29
C LEU A 254 9.78 28.87 -4.89
N TYR A 255 10.17 30.14 -4.82
CA TYR A 255 9.45 31.25 -5.46
C TYR A 255 9.37 31.10 -6.99
N ARG A 256 10.46 30.70 -7.64
CA ARG A 256 10.48 30.43 -9.09
C ARG A 256 9.50 29.31 -9.47
N ILE A 257 9.46 28.22 -8.69
CA ILE A 257 8.51 27.11 -8.92
C ILE A 257 7.07 27.58 -8.76
N GLN A 258 6.76 28.41 -7.76
CA GLN A 258 5.41 28.96 -7.59
C GLN A 258 4.99 29.83 -8.78
N ASN A 259 5.90 30.65 -9.31
CA ASN A 259 5.62 31.45 -10.50
C ASN A 259 5.33 30.58 -11.73
N GLU A 260 6.09 29.52 -11.94
CA GLU A 260 5.84 28.55 -13.02
C GLU A 260 4.51 27.84 -12.85
N LEU A 261 4.18 27.42 -11.64
CA LEU A 261 2.88 26.80 -11.32
C LEU A 261 1.69 27.69 -11.69
N ASN A 262 1.83 29.01 -11.55
CA ASN A 262 0.76 29.97 -11.86
C ASN A 262 0.49 30.11 -13.37
N ILE A 263 1.47 29.78 -14.22
CA ILE A 263 1.34 29.86 -15.69
C ILE A 263 1.21 28.49 -16.35
N GLN A 264 1.35 27.40 -15.58
CA GLN A 264 1.28 26.04 -16.09
C GLN A 264 -0.12 25.45 -15.96
N TYR A 265 -0.70 24.99 -17.06
CA TYR A 265 -2.06 24.41 -17.09
C TYR A 265 -2.08 22.89 -17.24
N ALA A 266 -0.97 22.28 -17.67
CA ALA A 266 -0.87 20.84 -17.80
C ALA A 266 -0.82 20.17 -16.41
N THR A 267 -1.81 19.33 -16.10
CA THR A 267 -1.95 18.69 -14.77
C THR A 267 -0.71 17.90 -14.37
N HIS A 268 -0.12 17.13 -15.29
CA HIS A 268 1.12 16.38 -15.02
C HIS A 268 2.27 17.31 -14.62
N LYS A 269 2.54 18.35 -15.42
CA LYS A 269 3.56 19.36 -15.12
C LYS A 269 3.33 20.05 -13.78
N GLN A 270 2.08 20.38 -13.45
CA GLN A 270 1.74 20.94 -12.14
C GLN A 270 2.07 19.98 -11.00
N THR A 271 1.80 18.67 -11.16
CA THR A 271 2.15 17.66 -10.17
C THR A 271 3.66 17.57 -9.98
N VAL A 272 4.45 17.50 -11.05
CA VAL A 272 5.92 17.47 -10.97
C VAL A 272 6.46 18.70 -10.23
N LEU A 273 6.01 19.90 -10.60
CA LEU A 273 6.42 21.14 -9.94
C LEU A 273 6.04 21.17 -8.46
N LYS A 274 4.83 20.73 -8.09
CA LYS A 274 4.40 20.62 -6.68
C LYS A 274 5.27 19.62 -5.91
N THR A 275 5.62 18.49 -6.51
CA THR A 275 6.46 17.49 -5.86
C THR A 275 7.91 17.96 -5.71
N MET A 276 8.48 18.62 -6.72
CA MET A 276 9.79 19.28 -6.61
C MET A 276 9.78 20.34 -5.51
N TYR A 277 8.74 21.18 -5.43
CA TYR A 277 8.57 22.16 -4.35
C TYR A 277 8.60 21.47 -2.98
N ALA A 278 7.78 20.42 -2.82
CA ALA A 278 7.67 19.68 -1.57
C ALA A 278 9.01 19.04 -1.15
N TYR A 279 9.74 18.47 -2.11
CA TYR A 279 11.09 17.95 -1.90
C TYR A 279 12.04 19.05 -1.40
N LEU A 280 12.16 20.17 -2.13
CA LEU A 280 13.11 21.22 -1.84
C LEU A 280 12.83 21.91 -0.49
N ALA A 281 11.56 22.09 -0.14
CA ALA A 281 11.14 22.69 1.12
C ALA A 281 11.51 21.82 2.34
N ASN A 282 11.53 20.49 2.17
CA ASN A 282 11.69 19.56 3.28
C ASN A 282 13.03 18.78 3.26
N ARG A 283 13.85 18.90 2.21
CA ARG A 283 15.11 18.14 2.07
C ARG A 283 16.09 18.33 3.24
N LYS A 284 16.06 19.50 3.89
CA LYS A 284 16.90 19.80 5.07
C LYS A 284 16.37 19.17 6.37
N ALA A 285 15.08 18.81 6.45
CA ALA A 285 14.50 18.17 7.63
C ALA A 285 15.07 16.76 7.87
N LEU A 286 15.49 16.08 6.79
CA LEU A 286 16.19 14.79 6.85
C LEU A 286 17.55 14.92 7.57
N ALA A 287 18.31 15.96 7.26
CA ALA A 287 19.61 16.23 7.87
C ALA A 287 19.51 16.58 9.37
N GLN A 288 18.36 17.04 9.82
CA GLN A 288 18.13 17.40 11.22
C GLN A 288 17.59 16.22 12.06
N ASN A 289 17.40 15.03 11.46
CA ASN A 289 16.79 13.87 12.13
C ASN A 289 15.43 14.21 12.76
N GLN A 290 14.62 15.08 12.15
CA GLN A 290 13.38 15.59 12.77
C GLN A 290 12.09 14.88 12.32
N GLY A 291 12.13 14.04 11.26
CA GLY A 291 10.93 13.35 10.74
C GLY A 291 11.10 11.83 10.58
N VAL A 292 9.98 11.13 10.37
CA VAL A 292 9.93 9.72 9.95
C VAL A 292 9.33 9.68 8.55
N SER A 293 10.09 9.21 7.56
CA SER A 293 9.52 8.87 6.26
C SER A 293 9.19 7.37 6.22
N MET A 294 8.07 7.01 5.60
CA MET A 294 7.50 5.67 5.70
C MET A 294 6.92 5.25 4.36
N TYR A 295 7.07 3.99 4.03
CA TYR A 295 6.47 3.34 2.87
C TYR A 295 5.98 1.96 3.29
N GLY A 296 4.69 1.85 3.61
CA GLY A 296 4.12 0.64 4.18
C GLY A 296 2.88 0.91 5.02
N THR A 297 2.46 -0.08 5.80
CA THR A 297 1.19 -0.03 6.56
C THR A 297 1.32 -0.66 7.94
N THR A 298 0.51 -0.18 8.88
CA THR A 298 0.30 -0.81 10.20
C THR A 298 -0.81 -1.86 10.20
N THR A 299 -1.63 -1.91 9.14
CA THR A 299 -2.76 -2.83 8.99
C THR A 299 -2.50 -3.86 7.90
N PHE A 300 -1.34 -4.54 7.94
CA PHE A 300 -0.96 -5.47 6.87
C PHE A 300 -1.93 -6.66 6.71
N HIS A 301 -2.77 -6.93 7.72
CA HIS A 301 -3.87 -7.89 7.61
C HIS A 301 -4.87 -7.52 6.49
N THR A 302 -5.18 -6.23 6.29
CA THR A 302 -6.10 -5.81 5.21
C THR A 302 -5.46 -6.01 3.82
N VAL A 303 -4.14 -5.91 3.73
CA VAL A 303 -3.39 -6.23 2.50
C VAL A 303 -3.49 -7.72 2.21
N TRP A 304 -3.36 -8.57 3.23
CA TRP A 304 -3.54 -10.02 3.09
C TRP A 304 -4.98 -10.39 2.67
N GLU A 305 -5.99 -9.73 3.25
CA GLU A 305 -7.39 -9.87 2.88
C GLU A 305 -7.63 -9.51 1.40
N ASP A 306 -7.16 -8.35 0.92
CA ASP A 306 -7.28 -7.95 -0.50
C ASP A 306 -6.56 -8.92 -1.44
N VAL A 307 -5.37 -9.41 -1.04
CA VAL A 307 -4.64 -10.43 -1.79
C VAL A 307 -5.47 -11.69 -1.95
N CYS A 308 -6.05 -12.21 -0.86
CA CYS A 308 -6.88 -13.41 -0.90
C CYS A 308 -8.17 -13.17 -1.72
N ALA A 309 -8.83 -12.03 -1.51
CA ALA A 309 -10.06 -11.66 -2.19
C ALA A 309 -9.87 -11.61 -3.71
N GLU A 310 -8.76 -11.04 -4.19
CA GLU A 310 -8.51 -10.95 -5.63
C GLU A 310 -8.09 -12.31 -6.22
N VAL A 311 -7.17 -13.03 -5.56
CA VAL A 311 -6.65 -14.31 -6.06
C VAL A 311 -7.73 -15.39 -6.12
N PHE A 312 -8.68 -15.41 -5.19
CA PHE A 312 -9.80 -16.37 -5.22
C PHE A 312 -11.06 -15.82 -5.89
N GLY A 313 -11.03 -14.58 -6.40
CA GLY A 313 -12.10 -14.03 -7.21
C GLY A 313 -13.40 -13.74 -6.45
N ASN A 314 -13.29 -12.96 -5.37
CA ASN A 314 -14.40 -12.56 -4.49
C ASN A 314 -15.66 -12.11 -5.26
N LYS A 315 -16.81 -12.66 -4.85
CA LYS A 315 -18.13 -12.44 -5.45
C LYS A 315 -19.07 -11.56 -4.62
N LEU A 316 -18.63 -11.06 -3.47
CA LEU A 316 -19.47 -10.26 -2.57
C LEU A 316 -20.09 -9.02 -3.27
N GLU A 317 -19.30 -8.31 -4.06
CA GLU A 317 -19.72 -7.11 -4.79
C GLU A 317 -20.46 -7.40 -6.11
N TYR A 318 -20.55 -8.67 -6.53
CA TYR A 318 -21.21 -9.04 -7.77
C TYR A 318 -22.72 -9.02 -7.57
N GLN A 319 -23.43 -8.56 -8.61
CA GLN A 319 -24.88 -8.64 -8.63
C GLN A 319 -25.33 -10.09 -8.75
N LEU A 320 -26.47 -10.43 -8.15
CA LEU A 320 -26.94 -11.82 -8.13
C LEU A 320 -27.08 -12.42 -9.54
N ARG A 321 -27.50 -11.62 -10.52
CA ARG A 321 -27.59 -12.05 -11.93
C ARG A 321 -26.26 -12.44 -12.59
N GLN A 322 -25.13 -11.97 -12.03
CA GLN A 322 -23.79 -12.24 -12.55
C GLN A 322 -23.16 -13.48 -11.92
N LEU A 323 -23.77 -14.01 -10.86
CA LEU A 323 -23.27 -15.17 -10.14
C LEU A 323 -23.54 -16.46 -10.92
N PRO A 324 -22.65 -17.48 -10.85
CA PRO A 324 -22.82 -18.76 -11.53
C PRO A 324 -23.85 -19.67 -10.82
N LEU A 325 -25.09 -19.21 -10.68
CA LEU A 325 -26.16 -19.87 -9.92
C LEU A 325 -26.86 -20.96 -10.75
N PRO A 326 -26.99 -22.22 -10.27
CA PRO A 326 -27.57 -23.38 -10.98
C PRO A 326 -28.76 -23.06 -11.87
N ASN A 327 -29.76 -22.40 -11.30
CA ASN A 327 -31.06 -22.16 -11.91
C ASN A 327 -31.37 -20.66 -12.11
N GLY A 328 -30.34 -19.82 -12.16
CA GLY A 328 -30.51 -18.36 -12.13
C GLY A 328 -30.94 -17.83 -10.76
N VAL A 329 -31.35 -16.57 -10.69
CA VAL A 329 -31.77 -15.92 -9.43
C VAL A 329 -33.17 -16.41 -9.03
N ALA A 330 -33.30 -16.95 -7.81
CA ALA A 330 -34.55 -17.51 -7.30
C ALA A 330 -35.62 -16.43 -7.02
N PRO A 331 -36.93 -16.77 -7.08
CA PRO A 331 -38.00 -15.84 -6.71
C PRO A 331 -37.84 -15.33 -5.27
N GLY A 332 -38.05 -14.03 -5.07
CA GLY A 332 -37.86 -13.38 -3.76
C GLY A 332 -36.51 -12.68 -3.59
N PHE A 333 -35.56 -12.92 -4.50
CA PHE A 333 -34.31 -12.17 -4.60
C PHE A 333 -34.35 -11.20 -5.79
N ASN A 334 -33.77 -10.01 -5.62
CA ASN A 334 -33.68 -9.04 -6.70
C ASN A 334 -32.37 -9.26 -7.49
N PRO A 335 -32.42 -9.47 -8.82
CA PRO A 335 -31.24 -9.72 -9.65
C PRO A 335 -30.20 -8.58 -9.67
N THR A 336 -30.56 -7.38 -9.22
CA THR A 336 -29.65 -6.22 -9.14
C THR A 336 -28.94 -6.07 -7.80
N ASP A 337 -29.39 -6.78 -6.76
CA ASP A 337 -28.75 -6.75 -5.45
C ASP A 337 -27.37 -7.38 -5.53
N ARG A 338 -26.43 -6.97 -4.66
CA ARG A 338 -25.13 -7.62 -4.56
C ARG A 338 -25.21 -8.81 -3.60
N LEU A 339 -24.28 -9.75 -3.73
CA LEU A 339 -24.21 -10.90 -2.82
C LEU A 339 -24.02 -10.48 -1.35
N ILE A 340 -23.27 -9.42 -1.09
CA ILE A 340 -23.09 -8.86 0.26
C ILE A 340 -24.38 -8.30 0.86
N ASP A 341 -25.29 -7.79 0.03
CA ASP A 341 -26.54 -7.17 0.48
C ASP A 341 -27.59 -8.19 0.95
N ILE A 342 -27.36 -9.49 0.70
CA ILE A 342 -28.25 -10.58 1.14
C ILE A 342 -28.31 -10.68 2.67
N ILE A 343 -27.20 -10.36 3.36
CA ILE A 343 -27.16 -10.50 4.81
C ILE A 343 -28.02 -9.40 5.43
N LYS A 344 -29.12 -9.81 6.06
CA LYS A 344 -30.10 -8.89 6.65
C LYS A 344 -29.46 -8.09 7.79
N LYS A 345 -29.83 -6.81 7.91
CA LYS A 345 -29.38 -5.95 9.01
C LYS A 345 -30.12 -6.30 10.31
N PRO A 346 -29.48 -6.16 11.49
CA PRO A 346 -30.16 -6.30 12.77
C PRO A 346 -31.34 -5.33 12.89
N ARG A 347 -32.48 -5.81 13.41
CA ARG A 347 -33.68 -5.00 13.67
C ARG A 347 -33.83 -4.71 15.15
N TRP A 348 -33.98 -3.44 15.48
CA TRP A 348 -34.21 -2.93 16.84
C TRP A 348 -35.69 -2.63 17.05
N ILE A 349 -36.20 -3.00 18.22
CA ILE A 349 -37.57 -2.76 18.64
C ILE A 349 -37.54 -1.75 19.79
N GLY A 350 -38.24 -0.63 19.62
CA GLY A 350 -38.43 0.38 20.65
C GLY A 350 -39.90 0.56 21.00
N TYR A 351 -40.16 1.29 22.08
CA TYR A 351 -41.52 1.63 22.52
C TYR A 351 -41.75 3.13 22.36
N ASN A 352 -42.89 3.50 21.80
CA ASN A 352 -43.40 4.87 21.77
C ASN A 352 -43.96 5.26 23.14
N GLU A 353 -44.21 6.56 23.35
CA GLU A 353 -44.78 7.09 24.60
C GLU A 353 -46.17 6.51 24.94
N ASP A 354 -46.93 6.10 23.92
CA ASP A 354 -48.24 5.46 24.05
C ASP A 354 -48.16 3.94 24.32
N GLY A 355 -46.94 3.39 24.45
CA GLY A 355 -46.69 1.96 24.67
C GLY A 355 -46.70 1.10 23.40
N SER A 356 -46.96 1.67 22.21
CA SER A 356 -46.86 0.94 20.93
C SER A 356 -45.39 0.69 20.54
N THR A 357 -45.14 -0.34 19.72
CA THR A 357 -43.78 -0.67 19.27
C THR A 357 -43.44 0.01 17.95
N PHE A 358 -42.18 0.43 17.80
CA PHE A 358 -41.60 0.85 16.53
C PHE A 358 -40.34 0.03 16.21
N TYR A 359 -39.98 -0.03 14.93
CA TYR A 359 -38.86 -0.82 14.45
C TYR A 359 -37.85 0.07 13.71
N LYS A 360 -36.56 -0.17 13.92
CA LYS A 360 -35.47 0.44 13.14
C LYS A 360 -34.45 -0.62 12.77
N ASP A 361 -34.06 -0.66 11.51
CA ASP A 361 -32.92 -1.48 11.10
C ASP A 361 -31.62 -0.75 11.43
N ALA A 362 -30.59 -1.50 11.83
CA ALA A 362 -29.25 -0.97 12.07
C ALA A 362 -28.62 -0.49 10.75
N GLN A 363 -27.52 0.27 10.85
CA GLN A 363 -26.78 0.72 9.66
C GLN A 363 -25.90 -0.39 9.09
N GLU A 364 -25.28 -1.18 9.95
CA GLU A 364 -24.30 -2.21 9.60
C GLU A 364 -24.84 -3.62 9.84
N THR A 365 -24.19 -4.60 9.21
CA THR A 365 -24.46 -6.03 9.41
C THR A 365 -23.14 -6.81 9.33
N LEU A 366 -23.23 -8.13 9.36
CA LEU A 366 -22.10 -9.02 9.14
C LEU A 366 -21.50 -8.81 7.74
N ILE A 367 -20.18 -8.65 7.67
CA ILE A 367 -19.42 -8.44 6.43
C ILE A 367 -18.39 -9.58 6.34
N PRO A 368 -18.58 -10.57 5.46
CA PRO A 368 -17.57 -11.58 5.15
C PRO A 368 -16.40 -10.96 4.39
N ASP A 369 -15.19 -11.55 4.49
CA ASP A 369 -14.02 -11.06 3.74
C ASP A 369 -14.15 -11.37 2.24
N LEU A 370 -14.40 -12.64 1.90
CA LEU A 370 -14.62 -13.05 0.52
C LEU A 370 -15.47 -14.30 0.39
N ILE A 371 -16.26 -14.34 -0.70
CA ILE A 371 -17.07 -15.51 -1.06
C ILE A 371 -16.78 -15.89 -2.50
N SER A 372 -16.62 -17.19 -2.74
CA SER A 372 -16.46 -17.76 -4.07
C SER A 372 -17.58 -18.76 -4.37
N ILE A 373 -18.06 -18.74 -5.61
CA ILE A 373 -19.06 -19.71 -6.09
C ILE A 373 -18.45 -20.46 -7.26
N VAL A 374 -18.19 -21.75 -7.06
CA VAL A 374 -17.47 -22.59 -8.03
C VAL A 374 -18.42 -23.65 -8.58
N ARG A 375 -18.39 -23.84 -9.90
CA ARG A 375 -19.14 -24.90 -10.58
C ARG A 375 -18.19 -25.99 -11.04
N SER A 376 -18.47 -27.23 -10.66
CA SER A 376 -17.81 -28.43 -11.16
C SER A 376 -18.86 -29.38 -11.71
N GLY A 377 -19.04 -29.36 -13.03
CA GLY A 377 -20.12 -30.08 -13.70
C GLY A 377 -21.50 -29.65 -13.23
N VAL A 378 -22.25 -30.56 -12.60
CA VAL A 378 -23.59 -30.31 -12.03
C VAL A 378 -23.55 -29.79 -10.60
N GLN A 379 -22.40 -29.87 -9.92
CA GLN A 379 -22.26 -29.43 -8.54
C GLN A 379 -21.85 -27.97 -8.49
N THR A 380 -22.44 -27.23 -7.56
CA THR A 380 -22.04 -25.85 -7.24
C THR A 380 -21.64 -25.79 -5.78
N ALA A 381 -20.44 -25.27 -5.52
CA ALA A 381 -19.90 -25.04 -4.20
C ALA A 381 -19.97 -23.55 -3.85
N PHE A 382 -20.45 -23.25 -2.64
CA PHE A 382 -20.43 -21.92 -2.04
C PHE A 382 -19.36 -21.91 -0.95
N VAL A 383 -18.24 -21.26 -1.25
CA VAL A 383 -17.06 -21.26 -0.40
C VAL A 383 -16.94 -19.91 0.28
N ILE A 384 -17.05 -19.93 1.60
CA ILE A 384 -16.95 -18.76 2.48
C ILE A 384 -15.54 -18.77 3.04
N PHE A 385 -14.77 -17.77 2.65
CA PHE A 385 -13.39 -17.60 3.05
C PHE A 385 -13.29 -16.42 3.99
N ASP A 386 -12.43 -16.56 4.99
CA ASP A 386 -12.08 -15.48 5.92
C ASP A 386 -10.55 -15.49 6.05
N ALA A 387 -9.94 -14.39 5.61
CA ALA A 387 -8.50 -14.29 5.44
C ALA A 387 -7.89 -13.80 6.75
N LYS A 388 -7.13 -14.68 7.40
CA LYS A 388 -6.60 -14.43 8.74
C LYS A 388 -5.09 -14.27 8.69
N TYR A 389 -4.62 -13.07 8.99
CA TYR A 389 -3.18 -12.78 9.07
C TYR A 389 -2.59 -13.23 10.41
N TYR A 390 -2.57 -14.54 10.64
CA TYR A 390 -2.11 -15.20 11.88
C TYR A 390 -1.03 -16.23 11.59
N CYS A 391 -0.09 -16.41 12.53
CA CYS A 391 0.90 -17.48 12.51
C CYS A 391 0.51 -18.62 13.48
N ILE A 392 -0.55 -19.35 13.14
CA ILE A 392 -1.13 -20.41 13.98
C ILE A 392 -0.13 -21.56 14.24
N GLN A 393 -0.13 -22.05 15.48
CA GLN A 393 0.57 -23.27 15.87
C GLN A 393 -0.45 -24.35 16.25
N LEU A 394 -0.46 -25.46 15.51
CA LEU A 394 -1.33 -26.60 15.75
C LEU A 394 -0.54 -27.91 15.60
N GLU A 395 -0.01 -28.42 16.71
CA GLU A 395 0.81 -29.64 16.76
C GLU A 395 0.29 -30.58 17.87
N PRO A 396 0.29 -31.92 17.69
CA PRO A 396 -0.34 -32.85 18.63
C PRO A 396 0.11 -32.73 20.10
N ASN A 397 1.38 -32.37 20.33
CA ASN A 397 1.99 -32.34 21.66
C ASN A 397 2.21 -30.92 22.19
N ARG A 398 1.58 -29.91 21.58
CA ARG A 398 1.69 -28.52 22.01
C ARG A 398 0.31 -27.88 22.13
N PRO A 399 0.11 -26.95 23.08
CA PRO A 399 -1.11 -26.17 23.11
C PRO A 399 -1.26 -25.38 21.79
N VAL A 400 -2.50 -25.18 21.36
CA VAL A 400 -2.81 -24.29 20.26
C VAL A 400 -2.39 -22.87 20.65
N LYS A 401 -1.68 -22.20 19.75
CA LYS A 401 -1.27 -20.80 19.92
C LYS A 401 -1.55 -20.02 18.64
N ASN A 402 -1.73 -18.71 18.77
CA ASN A 402 -1.86 -17.77 17.65
C ASN A 402 -3.03 -18.11 16.71
N GLN A 403 -4.06 -18.78 17.22
CA GLN A 403 -5.27 -19.08 16.48
C GLN A 403 -6.18 -17.85 16.39
N PRO A 404 -7.08 -17.79 15.39
CA PRO A 404 -8.19 -16.84 15.39
C PRO A 404 -9.00 -16.92 16.69
N GLY A 405 -9.55 -15.78 17.11
CA GLY A 405 -10.31 -15.71 18.35
C GLY A 405 -11.65 -16.45 18.25
N VAL A 406 -12.29 -16.69 19.40
CA VAL A 406 -13.66 -17.27 19.45
C VAL A 406 -14.66 -16.42 18.64
N GLY A 407 -14.46 -15.09 18.62
CA GLY A 407 -15.25 -14.18 17.81
C GLY A 407 -15.14 -14.47 16.30
N ASP A 408 -13.93 -14.76 15.81
CA ASP A 408 -13.72 -15.09 14.39
C ASP A 408 -14.36 -16.42 14.02
N VAL A 409 -14.16 -17.45 14.85
CA VAL A 409 -14.79 -18.76 14.69
C VAL A 409 -16.32 -18.62 14.64
N THR A 410 -16.90 -17.86 15.57
CA THR A 410 -18.36 -17.65 15.62
C THR A 410 -18.86 -16.87 14.40
N LYS A 411 -18.17 -15.79 13.99
CA LYS A 411 -18.54 -15.01 12.80
C LYS A 411 -18.57 -15.86 11.54
N GLN A 412 -17.58 -16.74 11.35
CA GLN A 412 -17.52 -17.61 10.19
C GLN A 412 -18.77 -18.51 10.06
N TYR A 413 -19.19 -19.13 11.17
CA TYR A 413 -20.44 -19.91 11.20
C TYR A 413 -21.68 -19.03 10.95
N LEU A 414 -21.71 -17.82 11.49
CA LEU A 414 -22.81 -16.87 11.26
C LEU A 414 -22.90 -16.44 9.79
N TYR A 415 -21.78 -16.32 9.06
CA TYR A 415 -21.80 -16.06 7.63
C TYR A 415 -22.49 -17.20 6.87
N GLN A 416 -22.12 -18.47 7.12
CA GLN A 416 -22.83 -19.62 6.53
C GLN A 416 -24.33 -19.58 6.85
N LEU A 417 -24.66 -19.30 8.11
CA LEU A 417 -26.04 -19.25 8.56
C LEU A 417 -26.85 -18.15 7.85
N ALA A 418 -26.23 -16.98 7.66
CA ALA A 418 -26.85 -15.84 6.97
C ALA A 418 -27.14 -16.14 5.49
N TYR A 419 -26.30 -16.93 4.83
CA TYR A 419 -26.48 -17.33 3.43
C TYR A 419 -27.31 -18.59 3.23
N ARG A 420 -27.72 -19.28 4.30
CA ARG A 420 -28.44 -20.57 4.21
C ARG A 420 -29.71 -20.52 3.38
N GLU A 421 -30.53 -19.47 3.55
CA GLU A 421 -31.75 -19.27 2.75
C GLU A 421 -31.40 -19.12 1.26
N PHE A 422 -30.37 -18.32 0.97
CA PHE A 422 -29.88 -18.10 -0.39
C PHE A 422 -29.34 -19.38 -1.02
N THR A 423 -28.46 -20.12 -0.35
CA THR A 423 -27.85 -21.34 -0.92
C THR A 423 -28.89 -22.42 -1.19
N GLN A 424 -29.85 -22.62 -0.28
CA GLN A 424 -30.93 -23.59 -0.44
C GLN A 424 -31.84 -23.25 -1.63
N GLN A 425 -32.27 -22.00 -1.75
CA GLN A 425 -33.17 -21.58 -2.85
C GLN A 425 -32.49 -21.61 -4.23
N HIS A 426 -31.16 -21.53 -4.28
CA HIS A 426 -30.37 -21.59 -5.51
C HIS A 426 -29.82 -22.98 -5.83
N GLY A 427 -30.19 -24.01 -5.05
CA GLY A 427 -29.75 -25.39 -5.28
C GLY A 427 -28.24 -25.60 -5.10
N ILE A 428 -27.60 -24.79 -4.25
CA ILE A 428 -26.18 -24.93 -3.92
C ILE A 428 -26.06 -25.96 -2.80
N THR A 429 -25.53 -27.14 -3.12
CA THR A 429 -25.51 -28.30 -2.21
C THR A 429 -24.22 -28.45 -1.41
N HIS A 430 -23.14 -27.78 -1.83
CA HIS A 430 -21.85 -27.88 -1.15
C HIS A 430 -21.48 -26.52 -0.56
N ILE A 431 -21.35 -26.47 0.76
CA ILE A 431 -20.89 -25.27 1.46
C ILE A 431 -19.52 -25.60 2.07
N ARG A 432 -18.61 -24.62 2.08
CA ARG A 432 -17.29 -24.76 2.69
C ARG A 432 -16.97 -23.50 3.48
N ASN A 433 -16.53 -23.67 4.73
CA ASN A 433 -15.94 -22.60 5.52
C ASN A 433 -14.43 -22.80 5.56
N CYS A 434 -13.66 -21.75 5.31
CA CYS A 434 -12.21 -21.86 5.32
C CYS A 434 -11.52 -20.59 5.79
N PHE A 435 -10.66 -20.72 6.79
CA PHE A 435 -9.67 -19.71 7.14
C PHE A 435 -8.45 -19.81 6.23
N LEU A 436 -8.04 -18.68 5.66
CA LEU A 436 -6.88 -18.55 4.79
C LEU A 436 -5.78 -17.78 5.51
N MET A 437 -4.71 -18.46 5.90
CA MET A 437 -3.59 -17.86 6.65
C MET A 437 -2.30 -17.93 5.84
N PRO A 438 -1.38 -16.96 5.97
CA PRO A 438 -0.12 -16.99 5.25
C PRO A 438 0.86 -18.00 5.86
N THR A 439 1.73 -18.56 5.02
CA THR A 439 2.94 -19.27 5.45
C THR A 439 4.13 -18.87 4.58
N GLU A 440 5.34 -18.96 5.13
CA GLU A 440 6.59 -18.85 4.36
C GLU A 440 6.91 -20.13 3.56
N GLY A 441 6.19 -21.23 3.81
CA GLY A 441 6.32 -22.46 3.05
C GLY A 441 5.94 -22.30 1.57
N ILE A 442 6.34 -23.25 0.74
CA ILE A 442 6.10 -23.24 -0.71
C ILE A 442 4.81 -23.95 -1.13
N GLU A 443 4.27 -24.82 -0.27
CA GLU A 443 3.07 -25.63 -0.51
C GLU A 443 1.87 -25.13 0.29
N ILE A 444 0.67 -25.38 -0.25
CA ILE A 444 -0.57 -25.20 0.50
C ILE A 444 -0.66 -26.29 1.56
N VAL A 445 -0.88 -25.90 2.82
CA VAL A 445 -0.97 -26.84 3.94
C VAL A 445 -2.40 -26.91 4.46
N ALA A 446 -3.00 -28.09 4.41
CA ALA A 446 -4.24 -28.41 5.11
C ALA A 446 -3.94 -28.67 6.60
N LEU A 447 -3.91 -27.60 7.40
CA LEU A 447 -3.44 -27.68 8.78
C LEU A 447 -4.43 -28.43 9.69
N GLY A 448 -5.72 -28.25 9.47
CA GLY A 448 -6.76 -28.86 10.29
C GLY A 448 -8.11 -28.16 10.16
N MET A 449 -8.94 -28.30 11.18
CA MET A 449 -10.27 -27.69 11.25
C MET A 449 -10.55 -27.14 12.65
N ALA A 450 -11.31 -26.06 12.72
CA ALA A 450 -11.91 -25.55 13.95
C ALA A 450 -13.40 -25.89 13.97
N SER A 451 -13.91 -26.24 15.15
CA SER A 451 -15.34 -26.47 15.38
C SER A 451 -15.74 -26.05 16.80
N MET A 452 -17.05 -25.84 16.99
CA MET A 452 -17.64 -25.59 18.30
C MET A 452 -18.88 -26.45 18.45
N ASP A 453 -18.92 -27.32 19.46
CA ASP A 453 -20.00 -28.29 19.69
C ASP A 453 -21.40 -27.65 19.73
N ILE A 454 -21.52 -26.41 20.22
CA ILE A 454 -22.78 -25.67 20.25
C ILE A 454 -23.30 -25.33 18.84
N LEU A 455 -22.41 -25.16 17.87
CA LEU A 455 -22.72 -24.81 16.49
C LEU A 455 -22.86 -26.06 15.61
N ASP A 456 -22.25 -27.18 15.99
CA ASP A 456 -22.41 -28.47 15.30
C ASP A 456 -23.90 -28.92 15.26
N GLN A 457 -24.72 -28.47 16.21
CA GLN A 457 -26.17 -28.72 16.23
C GLN A 457 -26.96 -28.01 15.12
N LEU A 458 -26.36 -27.03 14.45
CA LEU A 458 -27.00 -26.20 13.42
C LEU A 458 -26.79 -26.74 11.99
N ASP A 459 -26.18 -27.93 11.85
CA ASP A 459 -25.84 -28.55 10.56
C ASP A 459 -25.00 -27.63 9.68
N LEU A 460 -23.99 -26.99 10.30
CA LEU A 460 -23.04 -26.10 9.65
C LEU A 460 -21.72 -26.81 9.42
N GLU A 461 -21.00 -26.40 8.37
CA GLU A 461 -19.74 -27.03 7.99
C GLU A 461 -18.61 -26.58 8.90
N LYS A 462 -17.75 -27.51 9.32
CA LYS A 462 -16.57 -27.17 10.13
C LYS A 462 -15.66 -26.20 9.37
N ILE A 463 -14.93 -25.37 10.10
CA ILE A 463 -14.08 -24.35 9.50
C ILE A 463 -12.73 -24.98 9.19
N GLN A 464 -12.42 -25.12 7.91
CA GLN A 464 -11.13 -25.63 7.49
C GLN A 464 -10.04 -24.57 7.64
N ILE A 465 -8.80 -24.99 7.88
CA ILE A 465 -7.66 -24.07 8.01
C ILE A 465 -6.68 -24.42 6.89
N ARG A 466 -6.40 -23.43 6.04
CA ARG A 466 -5.40 -23.53 4.96
C ARG A 466 -4.29 -22.51 5.18
N LEU A 467 -3.06 -22.99 5.21
CA LEU A 467 -1.89 -22.13 5.13
C LEU A 467 -1.50 -21.99 3.66
N LEU A 468 -1.45 -20.75 3.17
CA LEU A 468 -1.16 -20.39 1.79
C LEU A 468 0.26 -19.85 1.66
N PRO A 469 1.06 -20.34 0.70
CA PRO A 469 2.38 -19.79 0.39
C PRO A 469 2.30 -18.31 0.04
N ALA A 470 2.77 -17.43 0.93
CA ALA A 470 2.60 -15.99 0.77
C ALA A 470 3.26 -15.48 -0.51
N THR A 471 4.47 -15.96 -0.83
CA THR A 471 5.19 -15.63 -2.07
C THR A 471 4.41 -16.01 -3.34
N ARG A 472 3.69 -17.14 -3.32
CA ARG A 472 2.84 -17.56 -4.44
C ARG A 472 1.60 -16.67 -4.56
N MET A 473 0.92 -16.42 -3.44
CA MET A 473 -0.26 -15.55 -3.38
C MET A 473 0.07 -14.13 -3.88
N TYR A 474 1.21 -13.58 -3.46
CA TYR A 474 1.68 -12.28 -3.94
C TYR A 474 2.01 -12.27 -5.42
N SER A 475 2.60 -13.34 -5.96
CA SER A 475 2.88 -13.44 -7.39
C SER A 475 1.59 -13.45 -8.23
N LEU A 476 0.59 -14.23 -7.79
CA LEU A 476 -0.73 -14.27 -8.43
C LEU A 476 -1.45 -12.93 -8.34
N TYR A 477 -1.45 -12.32 -7.15
CA TYR A 477 -1.99 -10.98 -6.93
C TYR A 477 -1.34 -9.98 -7.89
N LEU A 478 -0.01 -9.84 -7.86
CA LEU A 478 0.73 -8.88 -8.70
C LEU A 478 0.51 -9.10 -10.20
N SER A 479 0.38 -10.35 -10.65
CA SER A 479 0.13 -10.71 -12.05
C SER A 479 -1.35 -10.69 -12.46
N LYS A 480 -2.28 -10.39 -11.54
CA LYS A 480 -3.75 -10.40 -11.76
C LYS A 480 -4.26 -11.77 -12.20
N GLN A 481 -3.69 -12.83 -11.63
CA GLN A 481 -4.08 -14.21 -11.89
C GLN A 481 -4.87 -14.79 -10.71
N ALA A 482 -5.88 -15.60 -11.03
CA ALA A 482 -6.64 -16.33 -10.04
C ALA A 482 -6.00 -17.69 -9.73
N MET A 483 -6.16 -18.17 -8.49
CA MET A 483 -5.86 -19.55 -8.10
C MET A 483 -7.09 -20.42 -8.28
N ASP A 484 -6.92 -21.65 -8.74
CA ASP A 484 -8.03 -22.61 -8.75
C ASP A 484 -8.34 -23.06 -7.31
N ILE A 485 -9.58 -22.88 -6.89
CA ILE A 485 -10.05 -23.27 -5.54
C ILE A 485 -9.93 -24.79 -5.32
N ALA A 486 -9.93 -25.59 -6.39
CA ALA A 486 -9.69 -27.03 -6.29
C ALA A 486 -8.32 -27.36 -5.66
N GLU A 487 -7.32 -26.48 -5.79
CA GLU A 487 -6.00 -26.66 -5.14
C GLU A 487 -6.06 -26.62 -3.61
N LEU A 488 -7.13 -26.08 -3.04
CA LEU A 488 -7.33 -26.04 -1.59
C LEU A 488 -7.87 -27.36 -1.02
N ASP A 489 -8.33 -28.30 -1.85
CA ASP A 489 -8.87 -29.60 -1.42
C ASP A 489 -9.90 -29.46 -0.28
N LEU A 490 -10.97 -28.69 -0.53
CA LEU A 490 -11.99 -28.31 0.47
C LEU A 490 -13.19 -29.25 0.54
#